data_AF-D6BWD8-F1
#
_entry.id   AF-D6BWD8-F1
#
_cell.length_a   1.000
_cell.length_b   1.000
_cell.length_c   1.000
_cell.angle_alpha   90.00
_cell.angle_beta   90.00
_cell.angle_gamma   90.00
#
_symmetry.space_group_name_H-M   'P 1'
#
loop_
_entity.id
_entity.type
_entity.pdbx_description
1 polymer ?
#
loop_
_entity_poly.entity_id
_entity_poly.type
_entity_poly.pdbx_seq_one_letter_code
_entity_poly.pdbx_strand_id
1 'polypeptide(L)'
;IDLGEKFYFYGLAGGGYEDFSKGAFDNKSGGFGHYGAGLKFRLSDSLALRLETRDQISFHDADHSWVSTLGISFGFGSKKEKAVEEVADTRPAPQAKCPVEPREGALLDENGCEKTISLEGHFGFDKTTINPTFQEKIKEIAKVLDENERYDTILEGHTDNIGSRAYNQKLSERRANSVAKELEKFGVDKSRIQTVGYGQDKPRSSNDTKE
;
A
#
# COMPACT_ATOMS: atom_id res chain seq x y z
N ILE A 1 0.57 -27.22 11.88
CA ILE A 1 0.73 -27.29 10.41
C ILE A 1 -0.14 -26.16 9.88
N ASP A 2 0.48 -25.05 9.50
CA ASP A 2 -0.24 -23.88 9.00
C ASP A 2 -0.72 -24.17 7.58
N LEU A 3 -2.01 -24.51 7.46
CA LEU A 3 -2.61 -24.95 6.20
C LEU A 3 -3.10 -23.76 5.36
N GLY A 4 -3.21 -22.56 5.94
CA GLY A 4 -3.86 -21.40 5.31
C GLY A 4 -3.18 -20.91 4.03
N GLU A 5 -1.85 -20.94 3.94
CA GLU A 5 -1.11 -20.37 2.80
C GLU A 5 -1.06 -21.28 1.54
N LYS A 6 -1.61 -22.50 1.62
CA LYS A 6 -1.57 -23.48 0.52
C LYS A 6 -2.87 -23.61 -0.26
N PHE A 7 -3.99 -23.09 0.25
CA PHE A 7 -5.30 -23.20 -0.38
C PHE A 7 -5.76 -21.85 -0.95
N TYR A 8 -6.22 -21.88 -2.20
CA TYR A 8 -6.82 -20.73 -2.88
C TYR A 8 -8.21 -21.09 -3.36
N PHE A 9 -9.21 -20.37 -2.86
CA PHE A 9 -10.55 -20.37 -3.44
C PHE A 9 -10.58 -19.38 -4.61
N TYR A 10 -11.18 -19.78 -5.72
CA TYR A 10 -11.37 -18.90 -6.86
C TYR A 10 -12.74 -19.12 -7.49
N GLY A 11 -13.37 -18.05 -7.95
CA GLY A 11 -14.53 -18.11 -8.83
C GLY A 11 -14.07 -18.11 -10.29
N LEU A 12 -14.88 -18.70 -11.16
CA LEU A 12 -14.65 -18.65 -12.60
C LEU A 12 -15.98 -18.41 -13.31
N ALA A 13 -15.96 -17.58 -14.34
CA ALA A 13 -17.09 -17.38 -15.24
C ALA A 13 -16.53 -17.14 -16.64
N GLY A 14 -17.21 -17.64 -17.65
CA GLY A 14 -16.78 -17.55 -19.03
C GLY A 14 -17.91 -17.87 -19.98
N GLY A 15 -17.64 -17.71 -21.26
CA GLY A 15 -18.54 -18.14 -22.32
C GLY A 15 -17.74 -18.42 -23.58
N GLY A 16 -18.31 -19.23 -24.45
CA GLY A 16 -17.70 -19.63 -25.71
C GLY A 16 -18.75 -19.74 -26.81
N TYR A 17 -18.27 -19.87 -28.03
CA TYR A 17 -19.09 -20.20 -29.18
C TYR A 17 -18.45 -21.42 -29.83
N GLU A 18 -19.21 -22.49 -29.97
CA GLU A 18 -18.77 -23.71 -30.63
C GLU A 18 -19.34 -23.74 -32.04
N ASP A 19 -18.45 -23.83 -33.02
CA ASP A 19 -18.81 -24.01 -34.43
C ASP A 19 -18.54 -25.46 -34.86
N PHE A 20 -19.59 -26.19 -35.17
CA PHE A 20 -19.51 -27.58 -35.57
C PHE A 20 -19.54 -27.71 -37.10
N SER A 21 -18.36 -27.74 -37.72
CA SER A 21 -18.21 -28.04 -39.15
C SER A 21 -18.05 -29.56 -39.35
N LYS A 22 -19.16 -30.20 -39.76
CA LYS A 22 -19.39 -31.65 -40.04
C LYS A 22 -19.99 -32.43 -38.87
N GLY A 23 -21.30 -32.64 -38.97
CA GLY A 23 -22.10 -33.42 -38.04
C GLY A 23 -21.83 -34.92 -38.13
N ALA A 24 -21.34 -35.48 -37.05
CA ALA A 24 -22.04 -36.61 -36.46
C ALA A 24 -22.88 -36.03 -35.31
N PHE A 25 -24.18 -36.35 -35.26
CA PHE A 25 -25.12 -36.05 -34.16
C PHE A 25 -25.90 -34.72 -34.14
N ASP A 26 -26.19 -34.06 -35.27
CA ASP A 26 -27.12 -32.90 -35.34
C ASP A 26 -26.78 -31.73 -34.39
N ASN A 27 -25.49 -31.56 -34.08
CA ASN A 27 -25.02 -30.46 -33.24
C ASN A 27 -25.05 -29.15 -34.03
N LYS A 28 -25.87 -28.20 -33.57
CA LYS A 28 -25.96 -26.84 -34.13
C LYS A 28 -24.92 -25.93 -33.48
N SER A 29 -24.32 -25.04 -34.26
CA SER A 29 -23.39 -24.03 -33.74
C SER A 29 -24.10 -23.14 -32.72
N GLY A 30 -23.54 -23.03 -31.53
CA GLY A 30 -24.23 -22.47 -30.37
C GLY A 30 -23.26 -21.81 -29.41
N GLY A 31 -23.70 -20.72 -28.82
CA GLY A 31 -22.99 -20.10 -27.70
C GLY A 31 -23.30 -20.83 -26.40
N PHE A 32 -22.36 -20.82 -25.48
CA PHE A 32 -22.59 -21.29 -24.11
C PHE A 32 -21.92 -20.34 -23.12
N GLY A 33 -22.51 -20.24 -21.93
CA GLY A 33 -21.92 -19.59 -20.77
C GLY A 33 -21.57 -20.65 -19.73
N HIS A 34 -20.63 -20.37 -18.84
CA HIS A 34 -20.44 -21.17 -17.65
C HIS A 34 -19.98 -20.32 -16.48
N TYR A 35 -20.33 -20.74 -15.27
CA TYR A 35 -19.86 -20.15 -14.03
C TYR A 35 -19.62 -21.23 -13.00
N GLY A 36 -18.70 -20.99 -12.07
CA GLY A 36 -18.25 -22.04 -11.18
C GLY A 36 -17.35 -21.55 -10.06
N ALA A 37 -17.03 -22.48 -9.18
CA ALA A 37 -16.14 -22.28 -8.05
C ALA A 37 -15.06 -23.35 -8.06
N GLY A 38 -13.86 -22.97 -7.64
CA GLY A 38 -12.71 -23.85 -7.61
C GLY A 38 -11.83 -23.65 -6.39
N LEU A 39 -11.09 -24.71 -6.11
CA LEU A 39 -10.13 -24.88 -5.04
C LEU A 39 -8.80 -25.24 -5.68
N LYS A 40 -7.76 -24.44 -5.41
CA LYS A 40 -6.39 -24.72 -5.84
C LYS A 40 -5.51 -24.97 -4.63
N PHE A 41 -4.88 -26.13 -4.60
CA PHE A 41 -3.95 -26.53 -3.55
C PHE A 41 -2.52 -26.52 -4.10
N ARG A 42 -1.65 -25.67 -3.54
CA ARG A 42 -0.25 -25.58 -3.94
C ARG A 42 0.56 -26.71 -3.29
N LEU A 43 1.09 -27.62 -4.11
CA LEU A 43 1.99 -28.70 -3.69
C LEU A 43 3.45 -28.24 -3.67
N SER A 44 3.84 -27.41 -4.64
CA SER A 44 5.19 -26.82 -4.76
C SER A 44 5.10 -25.51 -5.54
N ASP A 45 6.23 -24.81 -5.74
CA ASP A 45 6.27 -23.54 -6.48
C ASP A 45 5.76 -23.65 -7.93
N SER A 46 6.00 -24.80 -8.56
CA SER A 46 5.61 -25.09 -9.94
C SER A 46 4.48 -26.12 -10.05
N LEU A 47 3.97 -26.65 -8.93
CA LEU A 47 2.98 -27.73 -8.93
C LEU A 47 1.78 -27.40 -8.04
N ALA A 48 0.58 -27.49 -8.61
CA ALA A 48 -0.67 -27.34 -7.86
C ALA A 48 -1.73 -28.34 -8.30
N LEU A 49 -2.54 -28.79 -7.35
CA LEU A 49 -3.79 -29.52 -7.60
C LEU A 49 -4.93 -28.50 -7.73
N ARG A 50 -5.89 -28.76 -8.61
CA ARG A 50 -7.09 -27.95 -8.82
C ARG A 50 -8.32 -28.83 -8.78
N LEU A 51 -9.33 -28.41 -8.04
CA LEU A 51 -10.66 -28.99 -8.02
C LEU A 51 -11.64 -27.88 -8.40
N GLU A 52 -12.50 -28.09 -9.37
CA GLU A 52 -13.45 -27.08 -9.83
C GLU A 52 -14.80 -27.71 -10.15
N THR A 53 -15.88 -26.97 -9.89
CA THR A 53 -17.23 -27.30 -10.33
C THR A 53 -17.79 -26.12 -11.11
N ARG A 54 -18.40 -26.40 -12.26
CA ARG A 54 -18.90 -25.40 -13.21
C ARG A 54 -20.29 -25.80 -13.70
N ASP A 55 -21.20 -24.85 -13.73
CA ASP A 55 -22.49 -24.96 -14.40
C ASP A 55 -22.36 -24.32 -15.78
N GLN A 56 -22.57 -25.11 -16.84
CA GLN A 56 -22.50 -24.69 -18.23
C GLN A 56 -23.90 -24.58 -18.81
N ILE A 57 -24.25 -23.39 -19.28
CA ILE A 57 -25.56 -23.05 -19.85
C ILE A 57 -25.41 -22.91 -21.36
N SER A 58 -26.12 -23.71 -22.13
CA SER A 58 -26.24 -23.51 -23.58
C SER A 58 -27.20 -22.36 -23.89
N PHE A 59 -26.82 -21.40 -24.72
CA PHE A 59 -27.69 -20.25 -25.03
C PHE A 59 -28.82 -20.58 -26.01
N HIS A 60 -28.79 -21.74 -26.67
CA HIS A 60 -29.83 -22.14 -27.61
C HIS A 60 -31.10 -22.64 -26.90
N ASP A 61 -30.94 -23.50 -25.90
CA ASP A 61 -32.04 -24.16 -25.18
C ASP A 61 -32.08 -23.84 -23.67
N ALA A 62 -31.13 -23.04 -23.17
CA ALA A 62 -30.93 -22.74 -21.75
C ALA A 62 -30.64 -23.98 -20.88
N ASP A 63 -30.18 -25.06 -21.51
CA ASP A 63 -29.86 -26.30 -20.80
C ASP A 63 -28.62 -26.14 -19.91
N HIS A 64 -28.74 -26.62 -18.67
CA HIS A 64 -27.69 -26.60 -17.65
C HIS A 64 -26.95 -27.94 -17.61
N SER A 65 -25.63 -27.90 -17.77
CA SER A 65 -24.73 -29.04 -17.68
C SER A 65 -23.70 -28.81 -16.59
N TRP A 66 -23.74 -29.63 -15.54
CA TRP A 66 -22.79 -29.56 -14.44
C TRP A 66 -21.53 -30.36 -14.72
N VAL A 67 -20.38 -29.72 -14.56
CA VAL A 67 -19.07 -30.31 -14.83
C VAL A 67 -18.16 -30.11 -13.62
N SER A 68 -17.66 -31.20 -13.06
CA SER A 68 -16.64 -31.19 -12.00
C SER A 68 -15.32 -31.72 -12.52
N THR A 69 -14.25 -30.97 -12.34
CA THR A 69 -12.91 -31.31 -12.84
C THR A 69 -11.92 -31.38 -11.69
N LEU A 70 -11.15 -32.46 -11.62
CA LEU A 70 -9.95 -32.57 -10.79
C LEU A 70 -8.73 -32.59 -11.72
N GLY A 71 -7.84 -31.61 -11.56
CA GLY A 71 -6.72 -31.40 -12.46
C GLY A 71 -5.41 -31.09 -11.73
N ILE A 72 -4.30 -31.37 -12.40
CA ILE A 72 -2.96 -30.98 -11.96
C ILE A 72 -2.50 -29.81 -12.83
N SER A 73 -1.80 -28.86 -12.22
CA SER A 73 -1.32 -27.66 -12.87
C SER A 73 0.17 -27.49 -12.64
N PHE A 74 0.92 -27.43 -13.74
CA PHE A 74 2.34 -27.17 -13.76
C PHE A 74 2.58 -25.73 -14.20
N GLY A 75 3.26 -24.94 -13.37
CA GLY A 75 3.75 -23.61 -13.74
C GLY A 75 5.13 -23.72 -14.35
N PHE A 76 5.27 -23.37 -15.63
CA PHE A 76 6.56 -23.31 -16.32
C PHE A 76 7.06 -21.87 -16.33
N GLY A 77 8.12 -21.61 -15.57
CA GLY A 77 8.78 -20.31 -15.47
C GLY A 77 9.90 -20.35 -14.43
N SER A 78 11.10 -19.88 -14.80
CA SER A 78 12.24 -19.81 -13.89
C SER A 78 11.94 -18.85 -12.75
N LYS A 79 12.11 -19.28 -11.48
CA LYS A 79 12.23 -18.33 -10.38
C LYS A 79 13.48 -17.48 -10.61
N LYS A 80 13.34 -16.33 -11.25
CA LYS A 80 14.16 -15.17 -10.89
C LYS A 80 13.58 -14.64 -9.59
N GLU A 81 14.43 -14.46 -8.60
CA GLU A 81 14.10 -13.71 -7.41
C GLU A 81 13.47 -12.38 -7.82
N LYS A 82 12.33 -12.09 -7.21
CA LYS A 82 11.22 -11.27 -7.71
C LYS A 82 11.64 -10.05 -8.54
N ALA A 83 11.43 -10.13 -9.85
CA ALA A 83 11.14 -8.95 -10.67
C ALA A 83 9.62 -8.81 -10.73
N VAL A 84 9.10 -7.73 -10.13
CA VAL A 84 7.71 -7.30 -10.30
C VAL A 84 7.59 -6.82 -11.74
N GLU A 85 6.95 -7.61 -12.60
CA GLU A 85 6.61 -7.21 -13.96
C GLU A 85 5.14 -6.76 -13.96
N GLU A 86 5.00 -5.45 -14.15
CA GLU A 86 3.80 -4.63 -14.23
C GLU A 86 2.90 -5.12 -15.38
N VAL A 87 1.75 -5.71 -15.05
CA VAL A 87 0.67 -5.88 -16.04
C VAL A 87 -0.07 -4.56 -16.11
N ALA A 88 0.07 -3.87 -17.24
CA ALA A 88 -0.69 -2.67 -17.58
C ALA A 88 -2.20 -2.96 -17.55
N ASP A 89 -2.79 -2.69 -16.39
CA ASP A 89 -4.22 -2.58 -16.19
C ASP A 89 -4.69 -1.26 -16.80
N THR A 90 -5.51 -1.32 -17.86
CA THR A 90 -6.08 -0.15 -18.52
C THR A 90 -7.24 0.48 -17.76
N ARG A 91 -7.51 0.05 -16.52
CA ARG A 91 -8.28 0.86 -15.58
C ARG A 91 -7.40 2.05 -15.15
N PRO A 92 -7.90 3.30 -15.19
CA PRO A 92 -7.13 4.43 -14.69
C PRO A 92 -6.72 4.11 -13.25
N ALA A 93 -5.42 3.99 -13.03
CA ALA A 93 -4.83 3.64 -11.75
C ALA A 93 -5.35 4.59 -10.66
N PRO A 94 -5.77 4.07 -9.49
CA PRO A 94 -5.85 4.90 -8.29
C PRO A 94 -4.45 5.46 -8.07
N GLN A 95 -4.34 6.77 -8.16
CA GLN A 95 -3.07 7.48 -8.14
C GLN A 95 -2.30 7.13 -6.85
N ALA A 96 -1.05 6.71 -7.05
CA ALA A 96 0.04 6.57 -6.08
C ALA A 96 -0.36 6.35 -4.61
N LYS A 97 -0.52 5.07 -4.23
CA LYS A 97 -0.50 4.65 -2.83
C LYS A 97 0.90 4.90 -2.27
N CYS A 98 1.04 6.01 -1.54
CA CYS A 98 1.98 6.30 -0.46
C CYS A 98 3.44 5.81 -0.62
N PRO A 99 4.45 6.71 -0.56
CA PRO A 99 5.86 6.31 -0.65
C PRO A 99 6.31 5.34 0.47
N VAL A 100 5.55 5.24 1.56
CA VAL A 100 5.77 4.32 2.68
C VAL A 100 4.42 3.74 3.11
N GLU A 101 4.39 2.45 3.45
CA GLU A 101 3.21 1.80 4.02
C GLU A 101 2.89 2.41 5.41
N PRO A 102 1.64 2.82 5.67
CA PRO A 102 1.28 3.46 6.94
C PRO A 102 1.51 2.54 8.14
N ARG A 103 1.95 3.11 9.26
CA ARG A 103 2.07 2.34 10.50
C ARG A 103 0.70 1.91 11.03
N GLU A 104 0.67 0.77 11.71
CA GLU A 104 -0.54 0.26 12.35
C GLU A 104 -1.04 1.27 13.38
N GLY A 105 -2.28 1.78 13.20
CA GLY A 105 -2.86 2.84 14.03
C GLY A 105 -2.57 4.28 13.58
N ALA A 106 -1.90 4.49 12.44
CA ALA A 106 -1.65 5.82 11.90
C ALA A 106 -2.94 6.52 11.42
N LEU A 107 -3.02 7.83 11.63
CA LEU A 107 -4.03 8.66 10.98
C LEU A 107 -3.79 8.65 9.48
N LEU A 108 -4.79 8.25 8.70
CA LEU A 108 -4.71 8.22 7.24
C LEU A 108 -5.29 9.49 6.63
N ASP A 109 -4.70 9.94 5.53
CA ASP A 109 -5.24 11.00 4.67
C ASP A 109 -6.30 10.45 3.68
N GLU A 110 -6.82 11.33 2.82
CA GLU A 110 -7.85 10.99 1.82
C GLU A 110 -7.40 9.91 0.82
N ASN A 111 -6.08 9.70 0.70
CA ASN A 111 -5.48 8.71 -0.19
C ASN A 111 -5.10 7.41 0.54
N GLY A 112 -5.38 7.31 1.85
CA GLY A 112 -5.02 6.15 2.67
C GLY A 112 -3.55 6.15 3.10
N CYS A 113 -2.84 7.28 3.00
CA CYS A 113 -1.45 7.42 3.42
C CYS A 113 -1.34 7.96 4.84
N GLU A 114 -0.25 7.63 5.55
CA GLU A 114 0.01 8.21 6.88
C GLU A 114 0.07 9.73 6.77
N LYS A 115 -0.87 10.40 7.46
CA LYS A 115 -1.04 11.85 7.46
C LYS A 115 0.18 12.51 8.09
N THR A 116 1.07 12.97 7.24
CA THR A 116 2.30 13.66 7.65
C THR A 116 2.13 15.16 7.46
N ILE A 117 2.21 15.93 8.55
CA ILE A 117 2.18 17.39 8.46
C ILE A 117 3.61 17.89 8.30
N SER A 118 3.97 18.35 7.09
CA SER A 118 5.25 18.99 6.84
C SER A 118 5.29 20.38 7.47
N LEU A 119 6.11 20.52 8.50
CA LEU A 119 6.45 21.82 9.07
C LEU A 119 7.68 22.39 8.34
N GLU A 120 7.45 23.05 7.21
CA GLU A 120 8.48 23.90 6.60
C GLU A 120 8.60 25.20 7.40
N GLY A 121 9.50 25.15 8.38
CA GLY A 121 9.99 26.30 9.12
C GLY A 121 11.46 26.51 8.81
N HIS A 122 11.81 27.63 8.18
CA HIS A 122 13.20 28.05 8.07
C HIS A 122 13.70 28.46 9.46
N PHE A 123 14.35 27.53 10.15
CA PHE A 123 15.26 27.89 11.21
C PHE A 123 16.45 28.60 10.56
N GLY A 124 16.79 29.81 11.03
CA GLY A 124 18.03 30.45 10.59
C GLY A 124 19.24 29.52 10.80
N PHE A 125 20.31 29.73 10.03
CA PHE A 125 21.55 28.94 10.17
C PHE A 125 21.98 28.88 11.64
N ASP A 126 22.11 27.66 12.16
CA ASP A 126 22.42 27.35 13.57
C ASP A 126 21.47 27.93 14.64
N LYS A 127 20.27 28.36 14.26
CA LYS A 127 19.26 28.86 15.20
C LYS A 127 18.23 27.77 15.53
N THR A 128 17.79 27.78 16.78
CA THR A 128 16.62 27.02 17.28
C THR A 128 15.42 27.92 17.54
N THR A 129 15.53 29.22 17.24
CA THR A 129 14.49 30.22 17.48
C THR A 129 13.38 30.08 16.45
N ILE A 130 12.16 29.86 16.94
CA ILE A 130 10.93 29.79 16.15
C ILE A 130 10.53 31.22 15.75
N ASN A 131 10.42 31.48 14.44
CA ASN A 131 9.88 32.75 13.94
C ASN A 131 8.36 32.81 14.23
N PRO A 132 7.77 33.98 14.54
CA PRO A 132 6.33 34.17 14.64
C PRO A 132 5.48 33.45 13.57
N THR A 133 5.88 33.49 12.29
CA THR A 133 5.16 32.77 11.22
C THR A 133 5.15 31.25 11.43
N PHE A 134 6.25 30.71 11.96
CA PHE A 134 6.35 29.30 12.29
C PHE A 134 5.57 28.96 13.56
N GLN A 135 5.52 29.89 14.52
CA GLN A 135 4.73 29.74 15.74
C GLN A 135 3.23 29.63 15.45
N GLU A 136 2.69 30.41 14.50
CA GLU A 136 1.28 30.29 14.08
C GLU A 136 0.97 28.93 13.46
N LYS A 137 1.88 28.38 12.64
CA LYS A 137 1.72 27.00 12.11
C LYS A 137 1.75 25.94 13.22
N ILE A 138 2.64 26.09 14.21
CA ILE A 138 2.71 25.19 15.36
C ILE A 138 1.39 25.25 16.16
N LYS A 139 0.82 26.44 16.32
CA LYS A 139 -0.47 26.64 17.00
C LYS A 139 -1.63 25.97 16.25
N GLU A 140 -1.67 26.05 14.92
CA GLU A 140 -2.66 25.33 14.11
C GLU A 140 -2.56 23.81 14.31
N ILE A 141 -1.33 23.27 14.31
CA ILE A 141 -1.11 21.85 14.57
C ILE A 141 -1.50 21.47 15.99
N ALA A 142 -1.18 22.28 16.98
CA ALA A 142 -1.58 22.03 18.36
C ALA A 142 -3.10 21.86 18.46
N LYS A 143 -3.88 22.69 17.75
CA LYS A 143 -5.33 22.55 17.67
C LYS A 143 -5.77 21.23 17.03
N VAL A 144 -5.12 20.79 15.95
CA VAL A 144 -5.41 19.48 15.33
C VAL A 144 -5.10 18.33 16.31
N LEU A 145 -3.99 18.42 17.06
CA LEU A 145 -3.60 17.39 18.04
C LEU A 145 -4.52 17.34 19.27
N ASP A 146 -5.10 18.48 19.63
CA ASP A 146 -6.12 18.63 20.66
C ASP A 146 -7.45 18.01 20.20
N GLU A 147 -7.88 18.26 18.95
CA GLU A 147 -9.07 17.62 18.37
C GLU A 147 -8.92 16.09 18.19
N ASN A 148 -7.68 15.58 18.22
CA ASN A 148 -7.32 14.19 17.94
C ASN A 148 -6.56 13.54 19.12
N GLU A 149 -7.10 13.64 20.35
CA GLU A 149 -6.45 13.16 21.58
C GLU A 149 -6.04 11.68 21.59
N ARG A 150 -6.66 10.85 20.74
CA ARG A 150 -6.41 9.40 20.65
C ARG A 150 -5.11 9.01 19.97
N TYR A 151 -4.39 9.97 19.38
CA TYR A 151 -3.19 9.69 18.58
C TYR A 151 -1.95 10.32 19.18
N ASP A 152 -0.85 9.59 19.14
CA ASP A 152 0.49 10.09 19.48
C ASP A 152 1.12 10.77 18.27
N THR A 153 2.02 11.71 18.53
CA THR A 153 2.70 12.51 17.50
C THR A 153 4.21 12.31 17.55
N ILE A 154 4.80 12.08 16.38
CA ILE A 154 6.25 11.97 16.22
C ILE A 154 6.76 13.21 15.46
N LEU A 155 7.67 13.94 16.08
CA LEU A 155 8.36 15.10 15.52
C LEU A 155 9.71 14.68 15.00
N GLU A 156 9.83 14.65 13.68
CA GLU A 156 11.06 14.29 12.99
C GLU A 156 11.84 15.55 12.61
N GLY A 157 13.05 15.70 13.14
CA GLY A 157 13.98 16.78 12.82
C GLY A 157 14.95 16.36 11.72
N HIS A 158 15.15 17.22 10.73
CA HIS A 158 16.08 17.01 9.62
C HIS A 158 17.02 18.21 9.45
N THR A 159 18.20 17.97 8.88
CA THR A 159 19.18 19.01 8.53
C THR A 159 19.69 18.80 7.12
N ASP A 160 20.35 19.83 6.58
CA ASP A 160 21.14 19.72 5.36
C ASP A 160 22.38 18.80 5.56
N ASN A 161 23.13 18.59 4.48
CA ASN A 161 24.37 17.81 4.46
C ASN A 161 25.62 18.65 4.78
N ILE A 162 25.46 19.90 5.21
CA ILE A 162 26.58 20.82 5.46
C ILE A 162 27.02 20.67 6.92
N GLY A 163 28.22 20.14 7.13
CA GLY A 163 28.79 19.94 8.47
C GLY A 163 29.00 18.47 8.80
N SER A 164 29.34 18.18 10.07
CA SER A 164 29.56 16.78 10.49
C SER A 164 28.23 16.09 10.83
N ARG A 165 28.13 14.78 10.52
CA ARG A 165 26.95 13.97 10.84
C ARG A 165 26.55 14.07 12.32
N ALA A 166 27.53 14.00 13.23
CA ALA A 166 27.28 14.10 14.68
C ALA A 166 26.75 15.49 15.10
N TYR A 167 27.17 16.55 14.40
CA TYR A 167 26.65 17.90 14.61
C TYR A 167 25.21 18.02 14.13
N ASN A 168 24.96 17.58 12.90
CA ASN A 168 23.65 17.61 12.24
C ASN A 168 22.61 16.76 12.98
N GLN A 169 23.01 15.61 13.50
CA GLN A 169 22.18 14.79 14.39
C GLN A 169 21.72 15.59 15.62
N LYS A 170 22.66 16.15 16.39
CA LYS A 170 22.33 16.93 17.59
C LYS A 170 21.52 18.19 17.25
N LEU A 171 21.79 18.84 16.13
CA LEU A 171 21.04 20.02 15.69
C LEU A 171 19.59 19.66 15.35
N SER A 172 19.37 18.55 14.63
CA SER A 172 18.03 18.05 14.29
C SER A 172 17.20 17.71 15.53
N GLU A 173 17.81 17.04 16.53
CA GLU A 173 17.19 16.71 17.81
C GLU A 173 16.84 17.98 18.61
N ARG A 174 17.74 18.96 18.67
CA ARG A 174 17.47 20.24 19.35
C ARG A 174 16.29 20.97 18.71
N ARG A 175 16.22 21.00 17.39
CA ARG A 175 15.11 21.64 16.65
C ARG A 175 13.78 20.94 16.90
N ALA A 176 13.74 19.61 16.82
CA ALA A 176 12.54 18.83 17.14
C ALA A 176 12.07 19.09 18.59
N ASN A 177 13.00 19.12 19.54
CA ASN A 177 12.71 19.44 20.94
C ASN A 177 12.22 20.88 21.15
N SER A 178 12.70 21.85 20.37
CA SER A 178 12.18 23.22 20.43
C SER A 178 10.72 23.31 19.96
N VAL A 179 10.35 22.57 18.92
CA VAL A 179 8.96 22.49 18.44
C VAL A 179 8.08 21.76 19.46
N ALA A 180 8.55 20.66 20.04
CA ALA A 180 7.84 19.95 21.10
C ALA A 180 7.48 20.86 22.28
N LYS A 181 8.47 21.63 22.77
CA LYS A 181 8.25 22.61 23.84
C LYS A 181 7.23 23.69 23.48
N GLU A 182 7.14 24.06 22.21
CA GLU A 182 6.18 25.06 21.77
C GLU A 182 4.77 24.46 21.67
N LEU A 183 4.63 23.20 21.22
CA LEU A 183 3.37 22.45 21.28
C LEU A 183 2.89 22.24 22.73
N GLU A 184 3.80 21.95 23.66
CA GLU A 184 3.49 21.86 25.09
C GLU A 184 2.88 23.16 25.63
N LYS A 185 3.39 24.34 25.22
CA LYS A 185 2.83 25.64 25.61
C LYS A 185 1.43 25.88 25.08
N PHE A 186 1.09 25.27 23.94
CA PHE A 186 -0.24 25.33 23.36
C PHE A 186 -1.19 24.26 23.90
N GLY A 187 -0.77 23.46 24.88
CA GLY A 187 -1.62 22.53 25.62
C GLY A 187 -1.50 21.06 25.22
N VAL A 188 -0.59 20.71 24.30
CA VAL A 188 -0.38 19.31 23.90
C VAL A 188 0.38 18.57 25.01
N ASP A 189 -0.15 17.43 25.46
CA ASP A 189 0.50 16.61 26.49
C ASP A 189 1.87 16.09 25.99
N LYS A 190 2.91 16.32 26.80
CA LYS A 190 4.28 15.88 26.51
C LYS A 190 4.40 14.38 26.30
N SER A 191 3.62 13.56 27.00
CA SER A 191 3.63 12.10 26.86
C SER A 191 3.19 11.63 25.47
N ARG A 192 2.45 12.46 24.75
CA ARG A 192 1.99 12.21 23.37
C ARG A 192 2.96 12.70 22.31
N ILE A 193 4.05 13.37 22.70
CA ILE A 193 5.03 13.93 21.79
C ILE A 193 6.35 13.15 21.88
N GLN A 194 6.69 12.44 20.81
CA GLN A 194 8.00 11.84 20.64
C GLN A 194 8.85 12.67 19.68
N THR A 195 10.09 13.00 20.05
CA THR A 195 11.04 13.71 19.18
C THR A 195 12.11 12.76 18.67
N VAL A 196 12.38 12.82 17.36
CA VAL A 196 13.43 12.03 16.71
C VAL A 196 14.22 12.96 15.79
N GLY A 197 15.55 13.00 15.94
CA GLY A 197 16.42 13.63 14.96
C GLY A 197 16.94 12.61 13.96
N TYR A 198 16.90 12.91 12.67
CA TYR A 198 17.54 12.09 11.63
C TYR A 198 18.79 12.76 11.05
N GLY A 199 19.15 13.96 11.51
CA GLY A 199 20.22 14.75 10.92
C GLY A 199 20.07 14.83 9.40
N GLN A 200 21.13 14.45 8.70
CA GLN A 200 21.21 14.43 7.23
C GLN A 200 20.84 13.07 6.61
N ASP A 201 20.50 12.05 7.42
CA ASP A 201 20.35 10.66 6.95
C ASP A 201 18.99 10.36 6.30
N LYS A 202 17.99 11.23 6.52
CA LYS A 202 16.69 11.19 5.84
C LYS A 202 16.34 12.55 5.26
N PRO A 203 16.95 12.98 4.16
CA PRO A 203 16.60 14.26 3.56
C PRO A 203 15.20 14.18 2.93
N ARG A 204 14.33 15.14 3.24
CA ARG A 204 12.94 15.17 2.74
C ARG A 204 12.84 15.63 1.28
N SER A 205 13.89 16.30 0.79
CA SER A 205 14.10 16.67 -0.61
C SER A 205 15.49 16.18 -1.03
N SER A 206 15.72 15.97 -2.33
CA SER A 206 17.08 15.66 -2.80
C SER A 206 18.01 16.82 -2.42
N ASN A 207 19.09 16.54 -1.69
CA ASN A 207 20.14 17.52 -1.37
C ASN A 207 21.01 17.87 -2.61
N ASP A 208 20.54 17.58 -3.84
CA ASP A 208 21.28 17.81 -5.08
C ASP A 208 21.25 19.27 -5.57
N THR A 209 20.50 20.15 -4.91
CA THR A 209 20.51 21.59 -5.22
C THR A 209 20.89 22.40 -3.99
N LYS A 210 21.93 23.23 -4.12
CA LYS A 210 22.18 24.34 -3.19
C LYS A 210 20.95 25.26 -3.20
N GLU A 211 20.30 25.39 -2.06
CA GLU A 211 19.45 26.55 -1.78
C GLU A 211 20.31 27.77 -1.41
#